data_AF-A0A946H4M9-F1
#
_entry.id   AF-A0A946H4M9-F1
#
_cell.length_a   1.000
_cell.length_b   1.000
_cell.length_c   1.000
_cell.angle_alpha   90.00
_cell.angle_beta   90.00
_cell.angle_gamma   90.00
#
_symmetry.space_group_name_H-M   'P 1'
#
loop_
_entity.id
_entity.type
_entity.pdbx_description
1 polymer ?
#
loop_
_entity_poly.entity_id
_entity_poly.type
_entity_poly.pdbx_seq_one_letter_code
_entity_poly.pdbx_strand_id
1 'polypeptide(L)'
;MTLVDRREHEGALVLTLNRPEKRNALNATLWEELHEVLVFASEQHARCVVLAGAGKAFSAGGDVSEADGADDALYQRIYSLTHRAVEALYRLPCPTIAMVHGAAVGAGLELALACDFRFAGE
;
A
#
# COMPACT_ATOMS: atom_id res chain seq x y z
N MET A 1 -11.69 9.15 -7.66
CA MET A 1 -12.08 8.20 -6.60
C MET A 1 -10.79 7.75 -5.96
N THR A 2 -10.65 7.94 -4.66
CA THR A 2 -9.42 7.60 -3.91
C THR A 2 -9.21 6.09 -3.92
N LEU A 3 -7.98 5.65 -4.17
CA LEU A 3 -7.52 4.27 -4.19
C LEU A 3 -6.88 3.85 -2.87
N VAL A 4 -6.62 4.78 -1.94
CA VAL A 4 -6.22 4.50 -0.56
C VAL A 4 -7.17 5.19 0.42
N ASP A 5 -8.16 4.44 0.92
CA ASP A 5 -9.08 4.97 1.92
C ASP A 5 -8.37 5.13 3.26
N ARG A 6 -8.64 6.24 3.95
CA ARG A 6 -8.05 6.57 5.26
C ARG A 6 -9.13 6.73 6.32
N ARG A 7 -8.97 6.07 7.47
CA ARG A 7 -9.86 6.20 8.63
C ARG A 7 -9.09 6.21 9.93
N GLU A 8 -9.52 7.02 10.89
CA GLU A 8 -9.01 6.94 12.26
C GLU A 8 -9.86 5.98 13.08
N HIS A 9 -9.22 5.13 13.88
CA HIS A 9 -9.88 4.19 14.76
C HIS A 9 -9.06 3.99 16.04
N GLU A 10 -9.62 4.37 17.19
CA GLU A 10 -9.00 4.19 18.51
C GLU A 10 -7.53 4.66 18.60
N GLY A 11 -7.20 5.73 17.86
CA GLY A 11 -5.85 6.31 17.83
C GLY A 11 -4.88 5.69 16.81
N ALA A 12 -5.33 4.70 16.04
CA ALA A 12 -4.62 4.17 14.87
C ALA A 12 -5.18 4.78 13.57
N LEU A 13 -4.31 4.92 12.57
CA LEU A 13 -4.68 5.31 11.21
C LEU A 13 -4.79 4.06 10.35
N VAL A 14 -6.00 3.73 9.89
CA VAL A 14 -6.29 2.58 9.04
C VAL A 14 -6.31 3.01 7.58
N LEU A 15 -5.41 2.44 6.80
CA LEU A 15 -5.24 2.63 5.37
C LEU A 15 -5.74 1.39 4.64
N THR A 16 -6.68 1.56 3.71
CA THR A 16 -7.25 0.44 2.94
C THR A 16 -6.99 0.65 1.45
N LEU A 17 -6.25 -0.25 0.84
CA LEU A 17 -6.10 -0.31 -0.62
C LEU A 17 -7.47 -0.60 -1.23
N ASN A 18 -7.97 0.29 -2.08
CA ASN A 18 -9.37 0.33 -2.52
C ASN A 18 -9.52 0.17 -4.04
N ARG A 19 -9.02 -0.96 -4.56
CA ARG A 19 -9.28 -1.46 -5.93
C ARG A 19 -9.75 -2.92 -5.90
N PRO A 20 -10.84 -3.24 -5.17
CA PRO A 20 -11.25 -4.62 -4.93
C PRO A 20 -11.56 -5.39 -6.23
N GLU A 21 -12.06 -4.72 -7.26
CA GLU A 21 -12.34 -5.28 -8.59
C GLU A 21 -11.09 -5.76 -9.33
N LYS A 22 -9.92 -5.23 -8.96
CA LYS A 22 -8.59 -5.64 -9.46
C LYS A 22 -7.76 -6.31 -8.39
N ARG A 23 -8.38 -6.78 -7.29
CA ARG A 23 -7.70 -7.41 -6.13
C ARG A 23 -6.58 -6.52 -5.58
N ASN A 24 -6.80 -5.21 -5.55
CA ASN A 24 -5.86 -4.19 -5.08
C ASN A 24 -4.49 -4.27 -5.79
N ALA A 25 -4.49 -4.53 -7.10
CA ALA A 25 -3.29 -4.37 -7.92
C ALA A 25 -2.76 -2.93 -7.82
N LEU A 26 -1.44 -2.79 -7.76
CA LEU A 26 -0.74 -1.55 -7.42
C LEU A 26 -0.32 -0.86 -8.72
N ASN A 27 -1.10 0.13 -9.12
CA ASN A 27 -0.83 0.99 -10.27
C ASN A 27 -0.16 2.30 -9.83
N ALA A 28 0.30 3.12 -10.77
CA ALA A 28 0.99 4.37 -10.48
C ALA A 28 0.19 5.31 -9.55
N THR A 29 -1.11 5.47 -9.79
CA THR A 29 -1.97 6.33 -8.95
C THR A 29 -2.08 5.80 -7.52
N LEU A 30 -2.24 4.50 -7.33
CA LEU A 30 -2.34 3.92 -5.98
C LEU A 30 -1.01 4.08 -5.23
N TRP A 31 0.13 3.92 -5.90
CA TRP A 31 1.45 4.19 -5.30
C TRP A 31 1.61 5.65 -4.88
N GLU A 32 1.22 6.60 -5.74
CA GLU A 32 1.25 8.03 -5.45
C GLU A 32 0.38 8.34 -4.21
N GLU A 33 -0.87 7.90 -4.20
CA GLU A 33 -1.79 8.13 -3.07
C GLU A 33 -1.30 7.47 -1.78
N LEU A 34 -0.76 6.24 -1.85
CA LEU A 34 -0.22 5.56 -0.67
C LEU A 34 0.95 6.36 -0.08
N HIS A 35 1.87 6.83 -0.93
CA HIS A 35 2.99 7.65 -0.47
C HIS A 35 2.52 8.95 0.18
N GLU A 36 1.58 9.66 -0.42
CA GLU A 36 1.02 10.90 0.15
C GLU A 36 0.40 10.67 1.54
N VAL A 37 -0.36 9.57 1.70
CA VAL A 37 -0.99 9.26 2.98
C VAL A 37 0.03 8.84 4.04
N LEU A 38 1.12 8.17 3.65
CA LEU A 38 2.21 7.82 4.57
C LEU A 38 2.99 9.05 5.04
N VAL A 39 3.26 10.00 4.13
CA VAL A 39 3.86 11.30 4.49
C VAL A 39 2.96 12.03 5.48
N PHE A 40 1.66 12.11 5.20
CA PHE A 40 0.69 12.68 6.12
C PHE A 40 0.70 11.98 7.49
N ALA A 41 0.73 10.65 7.53
CA ALA A 41 0.76 9.88 8.77
C ALA A 41 2.01 10.22 9.61
N SER A 42 3.15 10.40 8.96
CA SER A 42 4.39 10.86 9.62
C SER A 42 4.26 12.28 10.17
N GLU A 43 3.75 13.23 9.39
CA GLU A 43 3.58 14.63 9.81
C GLU A 43 2.61 14.80 10.97
N GLN A 44 1.53 14.01 10.97
CA GLN A 44 0.55 14.00 12.06
C GLN A 44 1.01 13.17 13.28
N HIS A 45 2.22 12.62 13.25
CA HIS A 45 2.76 11.77 14.33
C HIS A 45 1.77 10.64 14.69
N ALA A 46 1.24 9.96 13.67
CA ALA A 46 0.31 8.85 13.85
C ALA A 46 0.90 7.83 14.84
N ARG A 47 0.12 7.39 15.82
CA ARG A 47 0.61 6.47 16.87
C ARG A 47 0.79 5.04 16.38
N CYS A 48 0.04 4.66 15.35
CA CYS A 48 0.08 3.36 14.71
C CYS A 48 -0.57 3.50 13.33
N VAL A 49 -0.04 2.77 12.33
CA VAL A 49 -0.68 2.64 11.02
C VAL A 49 -1.06 1.19 10.77
N VAL A 50 -2.27 0.97 10.29
CA VAL A 50 -2.73 -0.35 9.82
C VAL A 50 -2.93 -0.27 8.32
N LEU A 51 -2.30 -1.17 7.57
CA LEU A 51 -2.48 -1.33 6.13
C LEU A 51 -3.31 -2.58 5.86
N ALA A 52 -4.39 -2.43 5.09
CA ALA A 52 -5.30 -3.50 4.70
C ALA A 52 -5.71 -3.37 3.22
N GLY A 53 -6.35 -4.40 2.68
CA GLY A 53 -6.97 -4.37 1.35
C GLY A 53 -8.50 -4.36 1.42
N ALA A 54 -9.16 -3.74 0.46
CA ALA A 54 -10.60 -3.89 0.28
C ALA A 54 -10.93 -5.20 -0.44
N GLY A 55 -12.09 -5.80 -0.14
CA GLY A 55 -12.58 -6.98 -0.84
C GLY A 55 -11.83 -8.26 -0.47
N LYS A 56 -11.51 -9.09 -1.47
CA LYS A 56 -11.11 -10.51 -1.28
C LYS A 56 -9.61 -10.75 -1.13
N ALA A 57 -8.78 -9.72 -1.21
CA ALA A 57 -7.33 -9.87 -1.16
C ALA A 57 -6.70 -8.64 -0.53
N PHE A 58 -5.56 -8.82 0.12
CA PHE A 58 -4.68 -7.74 0.52
C PHE A 58 -4.20 -6.97 -0.71
N SER A 59 -3.41 -7.62 -1.58
CA SER A 59 -2.98 -7.08 -2.87
C SER A 59 -2.43 -8.15 -3.80
N ALA A 60 -2.83 -8.11 -5.07
CA ALA A 60 -2.27 -8.94 -6.14
C ALA A 60 -0.87 -8.51 -6.62
N GLY A 61 -0.29 -7.45 -6.05
CA GLY A 61 1.01 -6.91 -6.45
C GLY A 61 0.92 -5.85 -7.54
N GLY A 62 2.01 -5.64 -8.29
CA GLY A 62 2.06 -4.66 -9.37
C GLY A 62 0.98 -4.91 -10.43
N ASP A 63 0.37 -3.84 -10.92
CA ASP A 63 -0.64 -3.95 -11.98
C ASP A 63 0.02 -4.27 -13.32
N VAL A 64 -0.04 -5.54 -13.72
CA VAL A 64 0.54 -6.03 -14.98
C VAL A 64 -0.03 -5.33 -16.22
N SER A 65 -1.24 -4.73 -16.12
CA SER A 65 -1.82 -3.96 -17.23
C SER A 65 -1.13 -2.61 -17.46
N GLU A 66 -0.38 -2.10 -16.49
CA GLU A 66 0.51 -0.93 -16.70
C GLU A 66 1.87 -1.32 -17.28
N ALA A 67 2.27 -2.59 -17.15
CA ALA A 67 3.52 -3.09 -17.72
C ALA A 67 3.39 -3.44 -19.21
N ASP A 68 2.18 -3.79 -19.66
CA ASP A 68 1.90 -4.14 -21.06
C ASP A 68 2.02 -2.90 -21.97
N GLY A 69 3.01 -2.91 -22.86
CA GLY A 69 3.28 -1.79 -23.78
C GLY A 69 3.94 -0.56 -23.13
N ALA A 70 4.39 -0.65 -21.87
CA ALA A 70 5.12 0.43 -21.23
C ALA A 70 6.50 0.67 -21.87
N ASP A 71 6.86 1.95 -22.00
CA ASP A 71 8.22 2.35 -22.36
C ASP A 71 9.13 2.40 -21.12
N ASP A 72 10.44 2.53 -21.34
CA ASP A 72 11.42 2.59 -20.26
C ASP A 72 11.13 3.73 -19.27
N ALA A 73 10.60 4.85 -19.73
CA ALA A 73 10.29 6.00 -18.89
C ALA A 73 9.14 5.68 -17.92
N LEU A 74 8.08 5.03 -18.39
CA LEU A 74 6.97 4.61 -17.55
C LEU A 74 7.40 3.53 -16.55
N TYR A 75 8.21 2.55 -16.97
CA TYR A 75 8.78 1.55 -16.07
C TYR A 75 9.60 2.19 -14.94
N GLN A 76 10.49 3.13 -15.27
CA GLN A 76 11.29 3.84 -14.28
C GLN A 76 10.41 4.68 -13.34
N ARG A 77 9.33 5.28 -13.85
CA ARG A 77 8.37 6.00 -13.01
C ARG A 77 7.69 5.07 -12.01
N ILE A 78 7.14 3.94 -12.45
CA ILE A 78 6.45 2.97 -11.56
C ILE A 78 7.43 2.42 -10.52
N TYR A 79 8.66 2.10 -10.93
CA TYR A 79 9.71 1.64 -10.04
C TYR A 79 10.04 2.69 -8.96
N SER A 80 10.21 3.95 -9.36
CA SER A 80 10.47 5.07 -8.44
C SER A 80 9.32 5.29 -7.45
N LEU A 81 8.08 5.25 -7.92
CA LEU A 81 6.89 5.38 -7.07
C LEU A 81 6.78 4.23 -6.05
N THR A 82 7.03 3.01 -6.50
CA THR A 82 7.08 1.82 -5.63
C THR A 82 8.11 2.01 -4.53
N HIS A 83 9.35 2.36 -4.89
CA HIS A 83 10.44 2.53 -3.91
C HIS A 83 10.13 3.63 -2.89
N ARG A 84 9.61 4.78 -3.34
CA ARG A 84 9.24 5.90 -2.45
C ARG A 84 8.16 5.53 -1.46
N ALA A 85 7.11 4.83 -1.89
CA ALA A 85 6.02 4.43 -1.02
C ALA A 85 6.46 3.36 -0.01
N VAL A 86 7.20 2.34 -0.47
CA VAL A 86 7.73 1.27 0.38
C VAL A 86 8.73 1.82 1.40
N GLU A 87 9.65 2.69 1.00
CA GLU A 87 10.61 3.33 1.90
C GLU A 87 9.89 4.22 2.93
N ALA A 88 8.87 4.98 2.53
CA ALA A 88 8.08 5.80 3.44
C ALA A 88 7.34 4.95 4.48
N LEU A 89 6.79 3.80 4.07
CA LEU A 89 6.14 2.85 4.99
C LEU A 89 7.15 2.23 5.96
N TYR A 90 8.30 1.78 5.44
CA TYR A 90 9.35 1.16 6.24
C TYR A 90 10.00 2.11 7.25
N ARG A 91 10.10 3.40 6.92
CA ARG A 91 10.71 4.43 7.79
C ARG A 91 9.72 5.18 8.66
N LEU A 92 8.45 4.78 8.65
CA LEU A 92 7.42 5.50 9.39
C LEU A 92 7.76 5.50 10.89
N PRO A 93 7.73 6.66 11.59
CA PRO A 93 8.18 6.75 12.98
C PRO A 93 7.13 6.23 13.99
N CYS A 94 6.40 5.17 13.65
CA CYS A 94 5.43 4.51 14.50
C CYS A 94 5.21 3.04 14.07
N PRO A 95 4.66 2.18 14.95
CA PRO A 95 4.34 0.81 14.57
C PRO A 95 3.40 0.72 13.37
N THR A 96 3.75 -0.14 12.43
CA THR A 96 2.97 -0.45 11.23
C THR A 96 2.50 -1.90 11.23
N ILE A 97 1.25 -2.12 10.84
CA ILE A 97 0.60 -3.44 10.88
C ILE A 97 0.01 -3.74 9.50
N ALA A 98 0.45 -4.82 8.87
CA ALA A 98 -0.22 -5.38 7.70
C ALA A 98 -1.31 -6.39 8.13
N MET A 99 -2.56 -6.10 7.80
CA MET A 99 -3.70 -7.01 7.97
C MET A 99 -3.92 -7.75 6.64
N VAL A 100 -3.34 -8.94 6.55
CA VAL A 100 -3.26 -9.70 5.31
C VAL A 100 -4.35 -10.77 5.28
N HIS A 101 -5.49 -10.47 4.64
CA HIS A 101 -6.49 -11.46 4.26
C HIS A 101 -6.38 -11.79 2.77
N GLY A 102 -6.52 -13.08 2.42
CA GLY A 102 -6.36 -13.53 1.05
C GLY A 102 -4.96 -13.26 0.47
N ALA A 103 -4.89 -12.96 -0.84
CA ALA A 103 -3.61 -12.89 -1.55
C ALA A 103 -2.80 -11.62 -1.23
N ALA A 104 -1.51 -11.81 -0.92
CA ALA A 104 -0.46 -10.78 -0.92
C ALA A 104 0.70 -11.26 -1.80
N VAL A 105 0.83 -10.71 -3.01
CA VAL A 105 1.72 -11.23 -4.05
C VAL A 105 2.65 -10.14 -4.57
N GLY A 106 3.91 -10.48 -4.89
CA GLY A 106 4.86 -9.53 -5.49
C GLY A 106 5.02 -8.26 -4.66
N ALA A 107 4.81 -7.09 -5.27
CA ALA A 107 4.85 -5.81 -4.57
C ALA A 107 3.79 -5.67 -3.45
N GLY A 108 2.72 -6.47 -3.47
CA GLY A 108 1.78 -6.58 -2.36
C GLY A 108 2.39 -7.29 -1.15
N LEU A 109 3.20 -8.34 -1.39
CA LEU A 109 3.97 -8.97 -0.32
C LEU A 109 5.09 -8.03 0.17
N GLU A 110 5.71 -7.26 -0.71
CA GLU A 110 6.70 -6.23 -0.36
C GLU A 110 6.11 -5.21 0.62
N LEU A 111 4.91 -4.69 0.36
CA LEU A 111 4.19 -3.81 1.30
C LEU A 111 3.97 -4.47 2.67
N ALA A 112 3.55 -5.73 2.70
CA ALA A 112 3.33 -6.46 3.96
C ALA A 112 4.64 -6.68 4.73
N LEU A 113 5.75 -6.91 4.02
CA LEU A 113 7.09 -7.07 4.60
C LEU A 113 7.68 -5.74 5.09
N ALA A 114 7.29 -4.62 4.49
CA ALA A 114 7.71 -3.29 4.93
C ALA A 114 7.05 -2.87 6.25
N CYS A 115 5.92 -3.48 6.64
CA CYS A 115 5.33 -3.26 7.95
C CYS A 115 6.15 -3.93 9.09
N ASP A 116 5.98 -3.48 10.32
CA ASP A 116 6.61 -4.12 11.49
C ASP A 116 5.95 -5.46 11.82
N PHE A 117 4.63 -5.47 11.87
CA PHE A 117 3.81 -6.64 12.19
C PHE A 117 2.95 -7.08 11.01
N ARG A 118 2.73 -8.40 10.91
CA ARG A 118 1.83 -9.01 9.92
C ARG A 118 0.88 -9.95 10.65
N PHE A 119 -0.41 -9.78 10.43
CA PHE A 119 -1.43 -10.73 10.86
C PHE A 119 -2.10 -11.28 9.61
N ALA A 120 -2.13 -12.61 9.50
CA ALA A 120 -2.75 -13.31 8.40
C ALA A 120 -3.99 -14.07 8.89
N GLY A 121 -5.06 -14.00 8.10
CA GLY A 121 -6.32 -14.69 8.37
C GLY A 121 -7.04 -15.06 7.08
N GLU A 122 -8.08 -15.89 7.22
CA GLU A 122 -8.97 -16.28 6.12
C GLU A 122 -9.90 -15.13 5.69
#